data_AF-A0A8S0QAJ3-F1
#
_entry.id   AF-A0A8S0QAJ3-F1
#
_cell.length_a   1.000
_cell.length_b   1.000
_cell.length_c   1.000
_cell.angle_alpha   90.00
_cell.angle_beta   90.00
_cell.angle_gamma   90.00
#
_symmetry.space_group_name_H-M   'P 1'
#
loop_
_entity.id
_entity.type
_entity.pdbx_description
1 polymer ?
#
loop_
_entity_poly.entity_id
_entity_poly.type
_entity_poly.pdbx_seq_one_letter_code
_entity_poly.pdbx_strand_id
1 'polypeptide(L)'
;MDSKRARITCNDLCDHVWEFHFTEDAPEYWRNLDPYWTGTGSTLRRYFHPDGSISADPGDLVWGGHESCYTTVTGLLEDGKIREHYVRINRWPQLHVSRKPDWGWELSNHLYCYTSVPDAEKEDGTGPLFPVF
;
A
#
# COMPACT_ATOMS: atom_id res chain seq x y z
N MET A 1 -15.48 12.09 10.98
CA MET A 1 -14.91 10.82 11.49
C MET A 1 -15.01 9.79 10.36
N ASP A 2 -13.96 9.72 9.53
CA ASP A 2 -13.86 8.89 8.31
C ASP A 2 -13.09 7.57 8.53
N SER A 3 -12.86 7.17 9.79
CA SER A 3 -12.09 5.98 10.16
C SER A 3 -12.79 4.67 9.79
N LYS A 4 -14.01 4.77 9.25
CA LYS A 4 -14.81 3.68 8.69
C LYS A 4 -14.73 3.59 7.17
N ARG A 5 -14.05 4.52 6.49
CA ARG A 5 -13.89 4.49 5.04
C ARG A 5 -12.89 3.40 4.66
N ALA A 6 -13.43 2.23 4.34
CA ALA A 6 -12.69 1.10 3.77
C ALA A 6 -12.64 1.14 2.23
N ARG A 7 -13.22 2.17 1.60
CA ARG A 7 -13.24 2.32 0.15
C ARG A 7 -12.11 3.24 -0.29
N ILE A 8 -11.04 2.64 -0.81
CA ILE A 8 -9.93 3.35 -1.45
C ILE A 8 -10.25 3.57 -2.93
N THR A 9 -9.85 4.72 -3.46
CA THR A 9 -10.01 5.08 -4.87
C THR A 9 -8.68 5.05 -5.60
N CYS A 10 -8.70 5.19 -6.93
CA CYS A 10 -7.48 5.36 -7.71
C CYS A 10 -6.70 6.62 -7.27
N ASN A 11 -7.40 7.73 -7.01
CA ASN A 11 -6.77 8.96 -6.52
C ASN A 11 -6.11 8.74 -5.16
N ASP A 12 -6.82 8.10 -4.21
CA ASP A 12 -6.22 7.78 -2.90
C ASP A 12 -4.94 6.93 -3.05
N LEU A 13 -4.89 6.00 -4.03
CA LEU A 13 -3.68 5.21 -4.30
C LEU A 13 -2.55 6.07 -4.89
N CYS A 14 -2.85 6.91 -5.88
CA CYS A 14 -1.86 7.72 -6.60
C CYS A 14 -1.34 8.92 -5.80
N ASP A 15 -2.15 9.46 -4.88
CA ASP A 15 -1.82 10.67 -4.12
C ASP A 15 -0.80 10.41 -3.02
N HIS A 16 -0.62 9.15 -2.61
CA HIS A 16 0.30 8.75 -1.54
C HIS A 16 1.54 8.02 -2.08
N VAL A 17 2.65 8.24 -1.39
CA VAL A 17 3.80 7.32 -1.46
C VAL A 17 3.51 6.17 -0.51
N TRP A 18 3.82 4.94 -0.90
CA TRP A 18 3.55 3.75 -0.10
C TRP A 18 4.85 3.09 0.34
N GLU A 19 4.94 2.74 1.61
CA GLU A 19 6.00 1.87 2.14
C GLU A 19 5.56 0.42 2.02
N PHE A 20 6.40 -0.42 1.45
CA PHE A 20 6.19 -1.84 1.27
C PHE A 20 7.10 -2.64 2.19
N HIS A 21 6.54 -3.69 2.78
CA HIS A 21 7.31 -4.74 3.43
C HIS A 21 6.57 -6.10 3.35
N PHE A 22 7.33 -7.18 3.47
CA PHE A 22 6.81 -8.53 3.64
C PHE A 22 6.39 -8.78 5.10
N THR A 23 5.43 -9.66 5.30
CA THR A 23 5.05 -10.16 6.63
C THR A 23 5.99 -11.29 7.07
N GLU A 24 5.82 -11.78 8.29
CA GLU A 24 6.61 -12.92 8.81
C GLU A 24 6.34 -14.24 8.06
N ASP A 25 5.14 -14.38 7.50
CA ASP A 25 4.71 -15.55 6.71
C ASP A 25 5.38 -15.62 5.34
N ALA A 26 6.00 -14.53 4.87
CA ALA A 26 6.72 -14.53 3.60
C ALA A 26 7.94 -15.47 3.64
N PRO A 27 8.26 -16.15 2.52
CA PRO A 27 9.46 -16.97 2.43
C PRO A 27 10.72 -16.20 2.84
N GLU A 28 11.63 -16.88 3.54
CA GLU A 28 12.85 -16.28 4.11
C GLU A 28 13.68 -15.53 3.06
N TYR A 29 13.77 -16.06 1.84
CA TYR A 29 14.43 -15.39 0.73
C TYR A 29 13.93 -13.95 0.52
N TRP A 30 12.62 -13.73 0.54
CA TRP A 30 12.03 -12.41 0.34
C TRP A 30 12.26 -11.50 1.53
N ARG A 31 12.15 -12.02 2.76
CA ARG A 31 12.44 -11.26 3.97
C ARG A 31 13.90 -10.82 4.05
N ASN A 32 14.84 -11.63 3.54
CA ASN A 32 16.27 -11.27 3.50
C ASN A 32 16.58 -10.14 2.49
N LEU A 33 15.67 -9.82 1.57
CA LEU A 33 15.78 -8.70 0.64
C LEU A 33 15.06 -7.44 1.14
N ASP A 34 14.30 -7.56 2.22
CA ASP A 34 13.45 -6.50 2.74
C ASP A 34 14.15 -5.72 3.88
N PRO A 35 14.44 -4.42 3.68
CA PRO A 35 15.04 -3.55 4.70
C PRO A 35 14.31 -3.55 6.05
N TYR A 36 12.98 -3.78 6.05
CA TYR A 36 12.21 -3.88 7.28
C TYR A 36 12.70 -5.03 8.17
N TRP A 37 13.02 -6.18 7.56
CA TRP A 37 13.48 -7.39 8.27
C TRP A 37 14.97 -7.38 8.55
N THR A 38 15.77 -6.84 7.63
CA THR A 38 17.23 -6.79 7.79
C THR A 38 17.69 -5.65 8.69
N GLY A 39 16.82 -4.65 8.94
CA GLY A 39 17.14 -3.46 9.73
C GLY A 39 18.13 -2.51 9.03
N THR A 40 18.31 -2.65 7.72
CA THR A 40 19.40 -1.98 6.97
C THR A 40 19.05 -0.63 6.38
N GLY A 41 17.85 -0.08 6.60
CA GLY A 41 17.56 1.30 6.19
C GLY A 41 16.13 1.57 5.76
N SER A 42 15.98 2.50 4.81
CA SER A 42 14.69 3.01 4.34
C SER A 42 13.80 1.92 3.77
N THR A 43 12.53 1.97 4.16
CA THR A 43 11.44 1.13 3.67
C THR A 43 11.35 1.20 2.14
N LEU A 44 10.93 0.09 1.52
CA LEU A 44 10.83 0.01 0.07
C LEU A 44 9.64 0.86 -0.39
N ARG A 45 9.87 1.86 -1.26
CA ARG A 45 8.79 2.77 -1.69
C ARG A 45 8.12 2.32 -2.96
N ARG A 46 6.81 2.54 -3.03
CA ARG A 46 5.95 2.18 -4.16
C ARG A 46 5.10 3.37 -4.54
N TYR A 47 4.94 3.54 -5.84
CA TYR A 47 4.22 4.66 -6.44
C TYR A 47 3.17 4.10 -7.37
N PHE A 48 1.91 4.37 -7.09
CA PHE A 48 0.78 3.99 -7.94
C PHE A 48 0.52 5.11 -8.93
N HIS A 49 0.29 4.77 -10.18
CA HIS A 49 0.12 5.72 -11.27
C HIS A 49 -1.31 5.68 -11.84
N PRO A 50 -1.87 6.81 -12.31
CA PRO A 50 -3.23 6.86 -12.83
C PRO A 50 -3.52 5.92 -14.00
N ASP A 51 -2.49 5.48 -14.73
CA ASP A 51 -2.59 4.52 -15.83
C ASP A 51 -2.70 3.05 -15.35
N GLY A 52 -2.68 2.82 -14.04
CA GLY A 52 -2.76 1.51 -13.41
C GLY A 52 -1.40 0.84 -13.23
N SER A 53 -0.29 1.49 -13.58
CA SER A 53 1.06 0.97 -13.32
C SER A 53 1.53 1.26 -11.90
N ILE A 54 2.53 0.50 -11.44
CA ILE A 54 3.26 0.76 -10.20
C ILE A 54 4.75 0.90 -10.54
N SER A 55 5.43 1.84 -9.91
CA SER A 55 6.90 1.92 -9.91
C SER A 55 7.49 1.81 -8.50
N ALA A 56 8.80 1.58 -8.44
CA ALA A 56 9.58 1.51 -7.21
C ALA A 56 10.84 2.39 -7.31
N ASP A 57 11.51 2.59 -6.18
CA ASP A 57 12.79 3.30 -6.14
C ASP A 57 13.88 2.56 -6.94
N PRO A 58 14.85 3.30 -7.53
CA PRO A 58 16.01 2.68 -8.17
C PRO A 58 16.81 1.84 -7.17
N GLY A 59 17.25 0.65 -7.60
CA GLY A 59 18.04 -0.26 -6.76
C GLY A 59 17.21 -1.13 -5.81
N ASP A 60 15.88 -1.07 -5.89
CA ASP A 60 15.01 -1.99 -5.16
C ASP A 60 15.20 -3.44 -5.65
N LEU A 61 15.84 -4.25 -4.81
CA LEU A 61 16.16 -5.65 -5.07
C LEU A 61 14.93 -6.56 -5.07
N VAL A 62 13.86 -6.18 -4.36
CA VAL A 62 12.58 -6.90 -4.36
C VAL A 62 11.81 -6.63 -5.64
N TRP A 63 11.88 -5.40 -6.15
CA TRP A 63 11.23 -4.99 -7.39
C TRP A 63 11.84 -5.67 -8.61
N GLY A 64 13.18 -5.78 -8.65
CA GLY A 64 13.91 -6.51 -9.69
C GLY A 64 13.71 -5.98 -11.12
N GLY A 65 13.17 -4.77 -11.28
CA GLY A 65 12.91 -4.15 -12.59
C GLY A 65 11.67 -4.66 -13.32
N HIS A 66 10.74 -5.32 -12.63
CA HIS A 66 9.53 -5.84 -13.24
C HIS A 66 8.46 -4.76 -13.45
N GLU A 67 7.75 -4.81 -14.58
CA GLU A 67 6.51 -4.06 -14.74
C GLU A 67 5.43 -4.65 -13.82
N SER A 68 4.65 -3.78 -13.18
CA SER A 68 3.57 -4.18 -12.28
C SER A 68 2.36 -3.29 -12.49
N CYS A 69 1.18 -3.90 -12.47
CA CYS A 69 -0.09 -3.20 -12.61
C CYS A 69 -1.00 -3.50 -11.43
N TYR A 70 -1.84 -2.54 -11.07
CA TYR A 70 -2.86 -2.69 -10.04
C TYR A 70 -4.27 -2.53 -10.60
N THR A 71 -5.23 -3.04 -9.84
CA THR A 71 -6.65 -2.81 -10.08
C THR A 71 -7.39 -2.78 -8.75
N THR A 72 -8.27 -1.81 -8.58
CA THR A 72 -9.21 -1.75 -7.45
C THR A 72 -10.48 -2.48 -7.84
N VAL A 73 -10.83 -3.53 -7.09
CA VAL A 73 -12.03 -4.34 -7.33
C VAL A 73 -13.07 -3.99 -6.30
N THR A 74 -14.31 -3.71 -6.75
CA THR A 74 -15.46 -3.49 -5.87
C THR A 74 -16.61 -4.38 -6.32
N GLY A 75 -16.92 -5.42 -5.54
CA GLY A 75 -18.10 -6.25 -5.73
C GLY A 75 -19.27 -5.68 -4.96
N LEU A 76 -20.43 -5.57 -5.62
CA LEU A 76 -21.67 -5.10 -5.03
C LEU A 76 -22.69 -6.24 -4.94
N LEU A 77 -23.53 -6.22 -3.90
CA LEU A 77 -24.74 -7.03 -3.81
C LEU A 77 -25.87 -6.43 -4.65
N GLU A 78 -26.94 -7.19 -4.85
CA GLU A 78 -28.14 -6.73 -5.60
C GLU A 78 -28.77 -5.46 -4.99
N ASP A 79 -28.64 -5.26 -3.68
CA ASP A 79 -29.11 -4.07 -2.96
C ASP A 79 -28.12 -2.89 -3.00
N GLY A 80 -27.03 -3.00 -3.77
CA GLY A 80 -26.00 -1.97 -3.93
C GLY A 80 -25.00 -1.88 -2.78
N LYS A 81 -25.12 -2.72 -1.75
CA LYS A 81 -24.12 -2.77 -0.66
C LYS A 81 -22.81 -3.37 -1.17
N ILE A 82 -21.70 -2.87 -0.65
CA ILE A 82 -20.38 -3.43 -0.95
C ILE A 82 -20.26 -4.81 -0.31
N ARG A 83 -20.06 -5.83 -1.15
CA ARG A 83 -19.74 -7.20 -0.74
C ARG A 83 -18.25 -7.37 -0.49
N GLU A 84 -17.44 -6.83 -1.39
CA GLU A 84 -15.99 -6.92 -1.34
C GLU A 84 -15.38 -5.65 -1.94
N HIS A 85 -14.27 -5.21 -1.36
CA HIS A 85 -13.48 -4.11 -1.88
C HIS A 85 -12.02 -4.36 -1.54
N TYR A 86 -11.19 -4.50 -2.57
CA TYR A 86 -9.78 -4.85 -2.41
C TYR A 86 -8.93 -4.29 -3.55
N VAL A 87 -7.64 -4.19 -3.32
CA VAL A 87 -6.65 -3.89 -4.36
C VAL A 87 -5.98 -5.19 -4.80
N ARG A 88 -5.76 -5.37 -6.08
CA ARG A 88 -5.00 -6.49 -6.63
C ARG A 88 -3.82 -5.97 -7.42
N ILE A 89 -2.65 -6.55 -7.17
CA ILE A 89 -1.41 -6.23 -7.89
C ILE A 89 -1.00 -7.47 -8.67
N ASN A 90 -0.93 -7.36 -9.99
CA ASN A 90 -0.69 -8.48 -10.90
C ASN A 90 -1.56 -9.70 -10.55
N ARG A 91 -0.93 -10.87 -10.37
CA ARG A 91 -1.59 -12.13 -9.98
C ARG A 91 -1.37 -12.50 -8.51
N TRP A 92 -0.83 -11.58 -7.70
CA TRP A 92 -0.61 -11.80 -6.27
C TRP A 92 -1.94 -11.85 -5.49
N PRO A 93 -1.92 -12.36 -4.24
CA PRO A 93 -3.10 -12.39 -3.38
C PRO A 93 -3.74 -11.00 -3.21
N GLN A 94 -5.05 -10.98 -3.03
CA GLN A 94 -5.83 -9.76 -2.84
C GLN A 94 -5.35 -9.00 -1.61
N LEU A 95 -5.29 -7.67 -1.69
CA LEU A 95 -4.98 -6.79 -0.58
C LEU A 95 -6.25 -6.23 0.04
N HIS A 96 -6.44 -6.54 1.32
CA HIS A 96 -7.47 -5.90 2.12
C HIS A 96 -7.12 -4.43 2.37
N VAL A 97 -8.13 -3.56 2.29
CA VAL A 97 -7.97 -2.12 2.43
C VAL A 97 -8.47 -1.72 3.82
N SER A 98 -7.64 -1.03 4.59
CA SER A 98 -8.04 -0.50 5.89
C SER A 98 -7.47 0.90 6.15
N ARG A 99 -8.09 1.61 7.10
CA ARG A 99 -7.56 2.87 7.64
C ARG A 99 -6.84 2.58 8.95
N LYS A 100 -5.67 3.16 9.09
CA LYS A 100 -4.89 3.14 10.32
C LYS A 100 -5.42 4.19 11.33
N PRO A 101 -5.12 4.05 12.63
CA PRO A 101 -5.54 5.02 13.64
C PRO A 101 -5.01 6.44 13.42
N ASP A 102 -3.89 6.56 12.71
CA ASP A 102 -3.25 7.81 12.29
C ASP A 102 -3.89 8.41 11.02
N TRP A 103 -5.01 7.86 10.55
CA TRP A 103 -5.67 8.21 9.29
C TRP A 103 -4.90 7.81 8.03
N GLY A 104 -3.75 7.14 8.14
CA GLY A 104 -3.09 6.53 7.01
C GLY A 104 -3.92 5.39 6.41
N TRP A 105 -3.52 4.94 5.23
CA TRP A 105 -4.04 3.75 4.59
C TRP A 105 -3.11 2.57 4.81
N GLU A 106 -3.70 1.39 4.86
CA GLU A 106 -3.00 0.11 4.78
C GLU A 106 -3.64 -0.78 3.72
N LEU A 107 -2.81 -1.38 2.88
CA LEU A 107 -3.17 -2.45 1.96
C LEU A 107 -2.40 -3.70 2.39
N SER A 108 -3.06 -4.72 2.92
CA SER A 108 -2.36 -5.88 3.47
C SER A 108 -3.01 -7.20 3.09
N ASN A 109 -2.17 -8.23 3.03
CA ASN A 109 -2.57 -9.62 3.01
C ASN A 109 -1.60 -10.42 3.88
N HIS A 110 -1.76 -11.74 3.89
CA HIS A 110 -0.90 -12.61 4.71
C HIS A 110 0.57 -12.60 4.31
N LEU A 111 0.95 -12.17 3.10
CA LEU A 111 2.35 -12.18 2.62
C LEU A 111 3.04 -10.82 2.69
N TYR A 112 2.32 -9.74 2.46
CA TYR A 112 2.93 -8.41 2.36
C TYR A 112 1.94 -7.29 2.66
N CYS A 113 2.49 -6.13 2.97
CA CYS A 113 1.78 -4.94 3.38
C CYS A 113 2.30 -3.70 2.64
N TYR A 114 1.40 -2.77 2.37
CA TYR A 114 1.69 -1.40 1.96
C TYR A 114 1.06 -0.46 2.98
N THR A 115 1.83 0.50 3.49
CA THR A 115 1.31 1.58 4.35
C THR A 115 1.57 2.93 3.69
N SER A 116 0.57 3.82 3.68
CA SER A 116 0.78 5.17 3.16
C SER A 116 1.79 5.92 4.02
N VAL A 117 2.79 6.55 3.39
CA VAL A 117 3.71 7.48 4.05
C VAL A 117 2.91 8.70 4.54
N PRO A 118 3.05 9.12 5.81
CA PRO A 118 2.45 10.34 6.30
C PRO A 118 2.83 11.56 5.46
N ASP A 119 1.83 12.34 5.07
CA ASP A 119 1.97 13.50 4.20
C ASP A 119 1.12 14.68 4.67
N ALA A 120 1.09 14.88 5.99
CA ALA A 120 0.29 15.87 6.71
C ALA A 120 0.52 17.34 6.29
N GLU A 121 1.57 17.62 5.51
CA GLU A 121 1.84 18.93 4.91
C GLU A 121 0.94 19.23 3.69
N LYS A 122 0.27 18.23 3.12
CA LYS A 122 -0.69 18.40 2.01
C LYS A 122 -2.05 18.87 2.56
N GLU A 123 -2.78 19.66 1.78
CA GLU A 123 -4.10 20.22 2.15
C GLU A 123 -5.11 19.14 2.58
N ASP A 124 -5.01 17.93 2.03
CA ASP A 124 -5.81 16.74 2.37
C ASP A 124 -4.94 15.53 2.80
N GLY A 125 -3.78 15.79 3.39
CA GLY A 125 -2.79 14.77 3.78
C GLY A 125 -3.24 13.83 4.91
N THR A 126 -2.47 12.75 5.11
CA THR A 126 -2.71 11.70 6.11
C THR A 126 -1.56 11.60 7.11
N GLY A 127 -1.84 11.07 8.30
CA GLY A 127 -0.84 10.91 9.37
C GLY A 127 -0.62 12.18 10.21
N PRO A 128 0.10 12.07 11.33
CA PRO A 128 0.52 13.23 12.11
C PRO A 128 1.67 13.97 11.41
N LEU A 129 1.71 15.29 11.55
CA LEU A 129 2.93 16.07 11.32
C LEU A 129 3.97 15.59 12.34
N PHE A 130 4.98 14.84 11.91
CA PHE A 130 6.14 14.58 12.76
C PHE A 130 7.02 15.83 12.72
N PRO A 131 7.19 16.56 13.84
CA PRO A 131 8.17 17.63 13.88
C PRO A 131 9.54 17.01 13.65
N VAL A 132 10.27 17.49 12.65
CA VAL A 132 11.69 17.19 12.51
C VAL A 132 12.38 17.89 13.68
N PHE A 133 12.77 17.13 14.72
CA PHE A 133 13.56 17.63 15.84
C PHE A 133 15.05 17.53 15.54
#